data_AF-A0A7S2WVY7-F1
#
_entry.id   AF-A0A7S2WVY7-F1
#
_cell.length_a   1.000
_cell.length_b   1.000
_cell.length_c   1.000
_cell.angle_alpha   90.00
_cell.angle_beta   90.00
_cell.angle_gamma   90.00
#
_symmetry.space_group_name_H-M   'P 1'
#
loop_
_entity.id
_entity.type
_entity.pdbx_description
1 polymer ?
#
loop_
_entity_poly.entity_id
_entity_poly.type
_entity_poly.pdbx_seq_one_letter_code
_entity_poly.pdbx_strand_id
1 'polypeptide(L)'
;EYFLEKGMQPARMLETHPSAFTLSLEQNIQPTLEYLDEELRLPNAREEVQRNPAILGTNLEYNLRPTARYLLDKGYDLQDLRARHLSASLNARIRPRCEYMEKEGLAHAPTLGSLTTSSDVTFCKTHALNLSDFQEFCSSRGQQLKFSADFDRWVKTGRHPESAP
;
A
#
# COMPACT_ATOMS: atom_id res chain seq x y z
N GLU A 1 -10.96 19.21 16.34
CA GLU A 1 -10.01 19.38 17.46
C GLU A 1 -8.91 18.34 17.43
N TYR A 2 -9.23 17.04 17.34
CA TYR A 2 -8.26 15.93 17.29
C TYR A 2 -6.96 16.15 16.46
N PHE A 3 -7.04 16.56 15.18
CA PHE A 3 -5.85 16.80 14.37
C PHE A 3 -4.94 17.91 14.94
N LEU A 4 -5.52 18.96 15.53
CA LEU A 4 -4.74 20.02 16.17
C LEU A 4 -4.01 19.49 17.41
N GLU A 5 -4.68 18.67 18.23
CA GLU A 5 -4.09 18.04 19.41
C GLU A 5 -2.91 17.12 19.05
N LYS A 6 -2.97 16.47 17.89
CA LYS A 6 -1.86 15.69 17.34
C LYS A 6 -0.76 16.54 16.67
N GLY A 7 -0.87 17.86 16.70
CA GLY A 7 0.12 18.79 16.13
C GLY A 7 0.07 18.89 14.60
N MET A 8 -1.07 18.56 13.99
CA MET A 8 -1.28 18.62 12.54
C MET A 8 -2.00 19.90 12.13
N GLN A 9 -2.01 20.20 10.82
CA GLN A 9 -2.64 21.40 10.24
C GLN A 9 -3.94 21.05 9.49
N PRO A 10 -5.08 20.86 10.18
CA PRO A 10 -6.32 20.40 9.55
C PRO A 10 -6.90 21.38 8.53
N ALA A 11 -6.65 22.70 8.64
CA ALA A 11 -7.15 23.68 7.67
C ALA A 11 -6.66 23.37 6.24
N ARG A 12 -5.36 23.08 6.07
CA ARG A 12 -4.77 22.70 4.78
C ARG A 12 -5.26 21.34 4.27
N MET A 13 -5.49 20.40 5.18
CA MET A 13 -6.07 19.11 4.83
C MET A 13 -7.51 19.28 4.33
N LEU A 14 -8.29 20.15 4.95
CA LEU A 14 -9.68 20.41 4.58
C LEU A 14 -9.78 21.06 3.18
N GLU A 15 -8.85 21.94 2.84
CA GLU A 15 -8.77 22.58 1.51
C GLU A 15 -8.47 21.57 0.39
N THR A 16 -7.61 20.57 0.65
CA THR A 16 -7.13 19.64 -0.38
C THR A 16 -7.89 18.32 -0.41
N HIS A 17 -8.39 17.88 0.74
CA HIS A 17 -9.03 16.58 0.95
C HIS A 17 -10.19 16.70 1.95
N PRO A 18 -11.26 17.44 1.63
CA PRO A 18 -12.38 17.64 2.55
C PRO A 18 -13.05 16.33 2.97
N SER A 19 -13.04 15.31 2.11
CA SER A 19 -13.57 13.98 2.41
C SER A 19 -12.83 13.26 3.55
N ALA A 20 -11.60 13.63 3.87
CA ALA A 20 -10.90 13.05 5.03
C ALA A 20 -11.59 13.41 6.36
N PHE A 21 -12.35 14.51 6.40
CA PHE A 21 -13.08 14.97 7.59
C PHE A 21 -14.48 14.37 7.72
N THR A 22 -14.95 13.61 6.71
CA THR A 22 -16.20 12.85 6.80
C THR A 22 -15.97 11.43 7.31
N LEU A 23 -14.71 11.03 7.51
CA LEU A 23 -14.35 9.71 8.03
C LEU A 23 -14.61 9.62 9.54
N SER A 24 -14.87 8.41 10.01
CA SER A 24 -15.07 8.18 11.44
C SER A 24 -13.77 8.39 12.21
N LEU A 25 -13.83 9.17 13.29
CA LEU A 25 -12.67 9.37 14.16
C LEU A 25 -12.21 8.04 14.75
N GLU A 26 -13.13 7.28 15.33
CA GLU A 26 -12.87 6.05 16.08
C GLU A 26 -12.57 4.85 15.17
N GLN A 27 -13.15 4.80 13.97
CA GLN A 27 -13.00 3.64 13.08
C GLN A 27 -11.93 3.83 11.99
N ASN A 28 -11.58 5.08 11.66
CA ASN A 28 -10.66 5.38 10.56
C ASN A 28 -9.47 6.21 11.04
N ILE A 29 -9.72 7.42 11.53
CA ILE A 29 -8.67 8.44 11.71
C ILE A 29 -7.70 8.05 12.82
N GLN A 30 -8.22 7.79 14.03
CA GLN A 30 -7.40 7.49 15.19
C GLN A 30 -6.64 6.16 15.02
N PRO A 31 -7.28 5.03 14.65
CA PRO A 31 -6.55 3.78 14.47
C PRO A 31 -5.47 3.86 13.39
N THR A 32 -5.71 4.60 12.30
CA THR A 32 -4.71 4.76 11.24
C THR A 32 -3.51 5.58 11.74
N LEU A 33 -3.75 6.65 12.50
CA LEU A 33 -2.66 7.46 13.06
C LEU A 33 -1.84 6.70 14.11
N GLU A 34 -2.51 5.98 15.02
CA GLU A 34 -1.84 5.14 16.02
C GLU A 34 -0.99 4.06 15.34
N TYR A 35 -1.53 3.39 14.32
CA TYR A 35 -0.75 2.42 13.55
C TYR A 35 0.47 3.05 12.89
N LEU A 36 0.34 4.18 12.20
CA LEU A 36 1.45 4.79 11.49
C LEU A 36 2.53 5.36 12.43
N ASP A 37 2.12 5.99 13.55
CA ASP A 37 3.02 6.70 14.47
C ASP A 37 3.65 5.74 15.49
N GLU A 38 2.88 4.82 16.07
CA GLU A 38 3.30 4.03 17.24
C GLU A 38 3.72 2.60 16.86
N GLU A 39 2.93 1.93 16.02
CA GLU A 39 3.14 0.52 15.68
C GLU A 39 4.14 0.35 14.54
N LEU A 40 3.88 0.98 13.38
CA LEU A 40 4.77 0.95 12.22
C LEU A 40 5.97 1.89 12.41
N ARG A 41 5.78 2.97 13.18
CA ARG A 41 6.77 4.05 13.38
C ARG A 41 7.27 4.62 12.04
N LEU A 42 6.32 4.91 11.15
CA LEU A 42 6.60 5.51 9.87
C LEU A 42 7.29 6.88 10.10
N PRO A 43 8.45 7.15 9.48
CA PRO A 43 9.13 8.42 9.65
C PRO A 43 8.23 9.59 9.20
N ASN A 44 8.11 10.60 10.05
CA ASN A 44 7.26 11.77 9.81
C ASN A 44 5.80 11.37 9.51
N ALA A 45 5.25 10.38 10.24
CA ALA A 45 3.92 9.82 10.00
C ALA A 45 2.83 10.90 9.87
N ARG A 46 2.86 11.91 10.73
CA ARG A 46 1.86 12.98 10.76
C ARG A 46 1.99 13.92 9.56
N GLU A 47 3.21 14.24 9.14
CA GLU A 47 3.48 14.99 7.92
C GLU A 47 3.06 14.20 6.68
N GLU A 48 3.31 12.88 6.68
CA GLU A 48 2.92 11.98 5.59
C GLU A 48 1.40 11.89 5.44
N VAL A 49 0.66 11.81 6.55
CA VAL A 49 -0.81 11.88 6.54
C VAL A 49 -1.29 13.23 6.01
N GLN A 50 -0.64 14.34 6.36
CA GLN A 50 -1.01 15.66 5.82
C GLN A 50 -0.72 15.78 4.31
N ARG A 51 0.35 15.13 3.81
CA ARG A 51 0.67 15.08 2.38
C ARG A 51 -0.27 14.17 1.59
N ASN A 52 -0.76 13.11 2.22
CA ASN A 52 -1.70 12.16 1.60
C ASN A 52 -2.86 11.79 2.55
N PRO A 53 -3.82 12.68 2.80
CA PRO A 53 -4.94 12.42 3.72
C PRO A 53 -5.82 11.23 3.32
N ALA A 54 -5.78 10.81 2.05
CA ALA A 54 -6.49 9.63 1.56
C ALA A 54 -6.09 8.32 2.27
N ILE A 55 -4.91 8.28 2.91
CA ILE A 55 -4.51 7.12 3.72
C ILE A 55 -5.49 6.84 4.87
N LEU A 56 -6.14 7.86 5.42
CA LEU A 56 -7.09 7.72 6.51
C LEU A 56 -8.35 6.94 6.10
N GLY A 57 -8.71 6.96 4.81
CA GLY A 57 -9.80 6.16 4.27
C GLY A 57 -9.37 4.77 3.81
N THR A 58 -8.08 4.45 3.88
CA THR A 58 -7.55 3.15 3.47
C THR A 58 -7.78 2.13 4.58
N ASN A 59 -8.25 0.93 4.23
CA ASN A 59 -8.52 -0.09 5.23
C ASN A 59 -7.23 -0.52 5.95
N LEU A 60 -7.22 -0.38 7.27
CA LEU A 60 -6.05 -0.66 8.11
C LEU A 60 -5.64 -2.14 8.04
N GLU A 61 -6.59 -3.04 8.29
CA GLU A 61 -6.34 -4.48 8.42
C GLU A 61 -6.19 -5.18 7.07
N TYR A 62 -6.93 -4.75 6.06
CA TYR A 62 -6.96 -5.40 4.75
C TYR A 62 -6.03 -4.75 3.71
N ASN A 63 -5.47 -3.57 3.97
CA ASN A 63 -4.54 -2.92 3.04
C ASN A 63 -3.29 -2.33 3.70
N LEU A 64 -3.40 -1.46 4.71
CA LEU A 64 -2.22 -0.77 5.27
C LEU A 64 -1.22 -1.72 5.93
N ARG A 65 -1.64 -2.49 6.94
CA ARG A 65 -0.77 -3.46 7.63
C ARG A 65 -0.20 -4.50 6.67
N PRO A 66 -1.01 -5.13 5.79
CA PRO A 66 -0.47 -6.13 4.88
C PRO A 66 0.48 -5.52 3.84
N THR A 67 0.24 -4.28 3.38
CA THR A 67 1.14 -3.60 2.43
C THR A 67 2.48 -3.28 3.06
N ALA A 68 2.49 -2.70 4.27
CA ALA A 68 3.73 -2.40 4.97
C ALA A 68 4.56 -3.66 5.18
N ARG A 69 3.93 -4.73 5.69
CA ARG A 69 4.61 -6.02 5.88
C ARG A 69 5.17 -6.58 4.58
N TYR A 70 4.37 -6.60 3.51
CA TYR A 70 4.81 -7.12 2.22
C TYR A 70 6.03 -6.36 1.67
N LEU A 71 6.03 -5.02 1.77
CA LEU A 71 7.16 -4.21 1.30
C LEU A 71 8.42 -4.44 2.15
N LEU A 72 8.28 -4.50 3.48
CA LEU A 72 9.42 -4.80 4.35
C LEU A 72 9.98 -6.22 4.10
N ASP A 73 9.10 -7.21 3.91
CA ASP A 73 9.49 -8.60 3.59
C ASP A 73 10.19 -8.70 2.22
N LYS A 74 9.87 -7.80 1.27
CA LYS A 74 10.57 -7.67 -0.02
C LYS A 74 11.90 -6.91 0.07
N GLY A 75 12.27 -6.43 1.26
CA GLY A 75 13.55 -5.77 1.52
C GLY A 75 13.56 -4.25 1.31
N TYR A 76 12.40 -3.60 1.18
CA TYR A 76 12.34 -2.13 1.20
C TYR A 76 12.58 -1.61 2.63
N ASP A 77 13.32 -0.51 2.75
CA ASP A 77 13.57 0.12 4.04
C ASP A 77 12.34 0.91 4.50
N LEU A 78 11.99 0.78 5.78
CA LEU A 78 10.97 1.62 6.44
C LEU A 78 11.24 3.12 6.24
N GLN A 79 12.51 3.52 6.18
CA GLN A 79 12.92 4.91 5.96
C GLN A 79 12.51 5.48 4.60
N ASP A 80 12.31 4.61 3.61
CA ASP A 80 11.88 4.98 2.26
C ASP A 80 10.36 4.91 2.07
N LEU A 81 9.65 4.29 3.02
CA LEU A 81 8.20 4.21 2.99
C LEU A 81 7.57 5.59 3.23
N ARG A 82 6.44 5.80 2.54
CA ARG A 82 5.65 7.04 2.57
C ARG A 82 4.19 6.64 2.63
N ALA A 83 3.31 7.50 3.14
CA ALA A 83 1.89 7.16 3.27
C ALA A 83 1.29 6.71 1.92
N ARG A 84 1.64 7.39 0.83
CA ARG A 84 1.19 7.05 -0.52
C ARG A 84 1.57 5.64 -0.99
N HIS A 85 2.67 5.08 -0.48
CA HIS A 85 3.10 3.72 -0.84
C HIS A 85 2.17 2.69 -0.18
N LEU A 86 1.75 2.97 1.06
CA LEU A 86 0.85 2.10 1.84
C LEU A 86 -0.62 2.23 1.39
N SER A 87 -1.02 3.39 0.85
CA SER A 87 -2.36 3.59 0.28
C SER A 87 -2.58 2.87 -1.05
N ALA A 88 -1.52 2.43 -1.75
CA ALA A 88 -1.68 1.68 -2.98
C ALA A 88 -2.29 0.30 -2.68
N SER A 89 -3.14 -0.19 -3.60
CA SER A 89 -3.73 -1.51 -3.44
C SER A 89 -2.66 -2.58 -3.50
N LEU A 90 -2.52 -3.34 -2.41
CA LEU A 90 -1.58 -4.45 -2.39
C LEU A 90 -1.88 -5.46 -3.50
N ASN A 91 -3.14 -5.87 -3.62
CA ASN A 91 -3.53 -6.97 -4.50
C ASN A 91 -3.73 -6.55 -5.95
N ALA A 92 -4.25 -5.36 -6.20
CA ALA A 92 -4.52 -4.92 -7.57
C ALA A 92 -3.31 -4.25 -8.23
N ARG A 93 -2.26 -3.91 -7.46
CA ARG A 93 -1.14 -3.12 -7.99
C ARG A 93 0.22 -3.64 -7.56
N ILE A 94 0.53 -3.65 -6.26
CA ILE A 94 1.89 -3.94 -5.79
C ILE A 94 2.28 -5.38 -6.10
N ARG A 95 1.47 -6.35 -5.66
CA ARG A 95 1.76 -7.78 -5.84
C ARG A 95 1.83 -8.22 -7.30
N PRO A 96 0.85 -7.91 -8.18
CA PRO A 96 0.95 -8.30 -9.59
C PRO A 96 2.25 -7.82 -10.24
N ARG A 97 2.73 -6.62 -9.88
CA ARG A 97 3.98 -6.07 -10.41
C ARG A 97 5.19 -6.85 -9.92
N CYS A 98 5.29 -7.14 -8.63
CA CYS A 98 6.39 -7.95 -8.09
C CYS A 98 6.39 -9.37 -8.68
N GLU A 99 5.24 -10.05 -8.64
CA GLU A 99 5.11 -11.43 -9.12
C GLU A 99 5.39 -11.54 -10.63
N TYR A 100 4.95 -10.56 -11.42
CA TYR A 100 5.25 -10.55 -12.86
C TYR A 100 6.73 -10.28 -13.14
N MET A 101 7.37 -9.39 -12.39
CA MET A 101 8.83 -9.19 -12.53
C MET A 101 9.62 -10.45 -12.17
N GLU A 102 9.20 -11.18 -11.13
CA GLU A 102 9.80 -12.46 -10.75
C GLU A 102 9.59 -13.52 -11.84
N LYS A 103 8.38 -13.60 -12.42
CA LYS A 103 8.07 -14.48 -13.55
C LYS A 103 8.98 -14.21 -14.75
N GLU A 104 9.26 -12.95 -15.04
CA GLU A 104 10.13 -12.53 -16.15
C GLU A 104 11.63 -12.59 -15.79
N GLY A 105 11.99 -13.12 -14.61
CA GLY A 105 13.37 -13.33 -14.19
C GLY A 105 14.14 -12.04 -13.86
N LEU A 106 13.43 -10.95 -13.55
CA LEU A 106 14.05 -9.68 -13.18
C LEU A 106 14.54 -9.73 -11.74
N ALA A 107 15.86 -9.77 -11.57
CA ALA A 107 16.52 -9.91 -10.27
C ALA A 107 16.48 -8.65 -9.40
N HIS A 108 16.21 -7.47 -9.97
CA HIS A 108 16.18 -6.22 -9.22
C HIS A 108 14.78 -5.88 -8.72
N ALA A 109 14.68 -5.53 -7.44
CA ALA A 109 13.46 -4.98 -6.89
C ALA A 109 13.13 -3.63 -7.57
N PRO A 110 11.89 -3.43 -8.05
CA PRO A 110 11.47 -2.15 -8.60
C PRO A 110 11.52 -1.04 -7.54
N THR A 111 11.61 0.22 -7.93
CA THR A 111 11.49 1.32 -6.95
C THR A 111 10.08 1.38 -6.38
N LEU A 112 9.91 1.88 -5.15
CA LEU A 112 8.58 2.08 -4.55
C LEU A 112 7.66 2.90 -5.46
N GLY A 113 8.18 3.96 -6.08
CA GLY A 113 7.43 4.77 -7.04
C GLY A 113 6.96 3.98 -8.27
N SER A 114 7.81 3.10 -8.80
CA SER A 114 7.45 2.20 -9.91
C SER A 114 6.41 1.16 -9.49
N LEU A 115 6.43 0.67 -8.25
CA LEU A 115 5.41 -0.26 -7.77
C LEU A 115 4.07 0.40 -7.50
N THR A 116 4.05 1.57 -6.86
CA THR A 116 2.83 2.09 -6.25
C THR A 116 2.19 3.23 -7.04
N THR A 117 2.97 4.04 -7.77
CA THR A 117 2.47 5.30 -8.33
C THR A 117 2.49 5.40 -9.85
N SER A 118 3.37 4.66 -10.53
CA SER A 118 3.45 4.69 -12.00
C SER A 118 2.22 4.07 -12.67
N SER A 119 1.90 4.52 -13.89
CA SER A 119 0.94 3.80 -14.76
C SER A 119 1.52 2.47 -15.23
N ASP A 120 0.68 1.53 -15.64
CA ASP A 120 1.15 0.23 -16.16
C ASP A 120 2.02 0.39 -17.41
N VAL A 121 1.69 1.37 -18.26
CA VAL A 121 2.52 1.77 -19.41
C VAL A 121 3.93 2.16 -18.96
N THR A 122 4.02 3.04 -17.95
CA THR A 122 5.31 3.54 -17.44
C THR A 122 6.08 2.44 -16.74
N PHE A 123 5.40 1.62 -15.93
CA PHE A 123 5.98 0.45 -15.26
C PHE A 123 6.59 -0.51 -16.29
N CYS A 124 5.81 -0.96 -17.27
CA CYS A 124 6.29 -1.90 -18.27
C CYS A 124 7.45 -1.32 -19.08
N LYS A 125 7.35 -0.07 -19.52
CA LYS A 125 8.44 0.62 -20.22
C LYS A 125 9.72 0.70 -19.39
N THR A 126 9.61 1.01 -18.10
CA THR A 126 10.77 1.14 -17.18
C THR A 126 11.50 -0.17 -16.98
N HIS A 127 10.76 -1.28 -16.97
CA HIS A 127 11.28 -2.62 -16.72
C HIS A 127 11.47 -3.46 -17.99
N ALA A 128 11.35 -2.84 -19.18
CA ALA A 128 11.43 -3.50 -20.49
C ALA A 128 10.45 -4.69 -20.65
N LEU A 129 9.25 -4.55 -20.11
CA LEU A 129 8.18 -5.55 -20.15
C LEU A 129 7.17 -5.25 -21.26
N ASN A 130 6.50 -6.29 -21.76
CA ASN A 130 5.37 -6.13 -22.67
C ASN A 130 4.10 -5.75 -21.89
N LEU A 131 3.47 -4.65 -22.29
CA LEU A 131 2.26 -4.15 -21.62
C LEU A 131 1.05 -5.09 -21.78
N SER A 132 0.87 -5.68 -22.97
CA SER A 132 -0.26 -6.57 -23.24
C SER A 132 -0.17 -7.83 -22.38
N ASP A 133 1.02 -8.43 -22.34
CA ASP A 133 1.26 -9.65 -21.56
C ASP A 133 1.09 -9.39 -20.05
N PHE A 134 1.56 -8.24 -19.57
CA PHE A 134 1.35 -7.82 -18.19
C PHE A 134 -0.13 -7.60 -17.84
N GLN A 135 -0.90 -7.01 -18.74
CA GLN A 135 -2.34 -6.77 -18.54
C GLN A 135 -3.13 -8.08 -18.53
N GLU A 136 -2.77 -9.02 -19.40
CA GLU A 136 -3.36 -10.36 -19.41
C GLU A 136 -3.01 -11.14 -18.14
N PHE A 137 -1.76 -11.04 -17.67
CA PHE A 137 -1.34 -11.58 -16.38
C PHE A 137 -2.15 -11.00 -15.22
N CYS A 138 -2.30 -9.68 -15.14
CA CYS A 138 -3.10 -9.03 -14.09
C CYS A 138 -4.56 -9.50 -14.10
N SER A 139 -5.13 -9.67 -15.29
CA SER A 139 -6.53 -10.09 -15.48
C SER A 139 -6.76 -11.52 -15.01
N SER A 140 -5.90 -12.45 -15.44
CA SER A 140 -5.96 -13.87 -15.04
C SER A 140 -5.74 -14.05 -13.54
N ARG A 141 -4.71 -13.41 -12.99
CA ARG A 141 -4.41 -13.38 -11.55
C ARG A 141 -5.58 -12.85 -10.72
N GLY A 142 -6.21 -11.76 -11.18
CA GLY A 142 -7.34 -11.16 -10.49
C GLY A 142 -8.55 -12.10 -10.37
N GLN A 143 -8.77 -12.97 -11.36
CA GLN A 143 -9.84 -13.98 -11.29
C GLN A 143 -9.54 -15.05 -10.24
N GLN A 144 -8.28 -15.51 -10.13
CA GLN A 144 -7.88 -16.53 -9.15
C GLN A 144 -8.05 -16.04 -7.71
N LEU A 145 -7.67 -14.78 -7.42
CA LEU A 145 -7.78 -14.21 -6.08
C LEU A 145 -9.22 -14.09 -5.56
N LYS A 146 -10.20 -13.86 -6.45
CA LYS A 146 -11.62 -13.75 -6.08
C LYS A 146 -12.19 -15.02 -5.45
N PHE A 147 -11.48 -16.15 -5.56
CA PHE A 147 -11.91 -17.45 -5.05
C PHE A 147 -10.95 -18.06 -4.02
N SER A 148 -9.96 -17.30 -3.53
CA SER A 148 -8.90 -17.84 -2.67
C SER A 148 -9.16 -17.55 -1.18
N ALA A 149 -9.39 -18.60 -0.38
CA ALA A 149 -9.42 -18.55 1.08
C ALA A 149 -8.05 -18.19 1.71
N ASP A 150 -6.98 -18.32 0.92
CA ASP A 150 -5.60 -18.07 1.36
C ASP A 150 -5.32 -16.59 1.64
N PHE A 151 -6.06 -15.68 1.01
CA PHE A 151 -5.94 -14.24 1.27
C PHE A 151 -6.42 -13.88 2.69
N ASP A 152 -7.58 -14.39 3.10
CA ASP A 152 -8.10 -14.15 4.45
C ASP A 152 -7.17 -14.73 5.52
N ARG A 153 -6.56 -15.90 5.24
CA ARG A 153 -5.57 -16.51 6.13
C ARG A 153 -4.31 -15.65 6.21
N TRP A 154 -3.81 -15.13 5.10
CA TRP A 154 -2.63 -14.27 5.10
C TRP A 154 -2.89 -12.92 5.79
N VAL A 155 -4.00 -12.25 5.50
CA VAL A 155 -4.37 -11.00 6.17
C VAL A 155 -4.42 -11.18 7.68
N LYS A 156 -4.95 -12.31 8.16
CA LYS A 156 -5.07 -12.60 9.60
C LYS A 156 -3.78 -13.06 10.28
N THR A 157 -2.86 -13.69 9.56
CA THR A 157 -1.68 -14.37 10.17
C THR A 157 -0.34 -13.79 9.73
N GLY A 158 -0.33 -13.04 8.63
CA GLY A 158 0.83 -12.52 7.93
C GLY A 158 1.77 -13.57 7.34
N ARG A 159 1.42 -14.85 7.31
CA ARG A 159 2.24 -15.93 6.71
C ARG A 159 1.82 -16.21 5.27
N HIS A 160 2.71 -15.97 4.30
CA HIS A 160 2.41 -16.19 2.90
C HIS A 160 2.07 -17.67 2.66
N PRO A 161 1.04 -18.02 1.86
CA PRO A 161 0.65 -19.42 1.66
C PRO A 161 1.80 -20.30 1.14
N GLU A 162 2.68 -19.73 0.32
CA GLU A 162 3.82 -20.41 -0.28
C GLU A 162 5.08 -20.42 0.60
N SER A 163 4.99 -19.96 1.85
CA SER A 163 6.11 -19.95 2.81
C SER A 163 6.07 -21.11 3.83
N ALA A 164 5.30 -22.17 3.54
CA ALA A 164 5.44 -23.44 4.24
C ALA A 164 6.55 -24.28 3.58
N PRO A 165 7.43 -24.94 4.37
CA PRO A 165 8.47 -25.82 3.85
C PRO A 165 7.91 -27.04 3.13
#